data_AF-K2FJP0-F1
#
_entry.id   AF-K2FJP0-F1
#
_cell.length_a   1.000
_cell.length_b   1.000
_cell.length_c   1.000
_cell.angle_alpha   90.00
_cell.angle_beta   90.00
_cell.angle_gamma   90.00
#
_symmetry.space_group_name_H-M   'P 1'
#
loop_
_entity.id
_entity.type
_entity.pdbx_description
1 polymer ?
#
loop_
_entity_poly.entity_id
_entity_poly.type
_entity_poly.pdbx_seq_one_letter_code
_entity_poly.pdbx_strand_id
1 'polypeptide(L)' 'MGIGLAICRSIIEFHQGRLWVEAGRECGTIFRFTVPIEEKED' A
#
# COMPACT_ATOMS: atom_id res chain seq x y z
N MET A 1 -16.65 10.82 -3.01
CA MET A 1 -15.18 10.62 -2.89
C MET A 1 -14.89 10.16 -1.47
N GLY A 2 -14.06 9.13 -1.26
CA GLY A 2 -13.69 8.65 0.07
C GLY A 2 -12.27 9.07 0.45
N ILE A 3 -12.02 9.30 1.75
CA ILE A 3 -10.72 9.75 2.26
C ILE A 3 -9.78 8.61 2.68
N GLY A 4 -10.32 7.39 2.87
CA GLY A 4 -9.57 6.28 3.45
C GLY A 4 -8.29 5.91 2.67
N LEU A 5 -8.38 5.82 1.34
CA LEU A 5 -7.22 5.47 0.51
C LEU A 5 -6.16 6.57 0.45
N ALA A 6 -6.55 7.84 0.59
CA ALA A 6 -5.60 8.95 0.68
C ALA A 6 -4.82 8.85 2.00
N ILE A 7 -5.51 8.57 3.12
CA ILE A 7 -4.88 8.35 4.42
C ILE A 7 -3.93 7.14 4.37
N CYS A 8 -4.39 6.00 3.83
CA CYS A 8 -3.55 4.81 3.66
C CYS A 8 -2.29 5.12 2.84
N ARG A 9 -2.44 5.85 1.72
CA ARG A 9 -1.31 6.27 0.87
C ARG A 9 -0.29 7.08 1.67
N SER A 10 -0.73 8.12 2.40
CA SER A 10 0.15 8.96 3.20
C SER A 10 0.92 8.17 4.27
N ILE A 11 0.26 7.22 4.95
CA ILE A 11 0.90 6.35 5.95
C ILE A 11 1.98 5.47 5.30
N ILE A 12 1.65 4.83 4.16
CA ILE A 12 2.57 3.93 3.46
C ILE A 12 3.78 4.70 2.91
N GLU A 13 3.56 5.86 2.30
CA GLU A 13 4.63 6.71 1.76
C GLU A 13 5.54 7.27 2.86
N PHE A 14 4.99 7.61 4.04
CA PHE A 14 5.80 7.98 5.21
C PHE A 14 6.79 6.88 5.59
N HIS A 15 6.36 5.62 5.55
CA HIS A 15 7.21 4.45 5.78
C HIS A 15 8.06 4.06 4.57
N GLN A 16 8.30 4.97 3.61
CA GLN A 16 9.07 4.72 2.39
C GLN A 16 8.50 3.58 1.52
N GLY A 17 7.22 3.30 1.69
CA GLY A 17 6.48 2.28 0.99
C GLY A 17 5.83 2.77 -0.30
N ARG A 18 5.03 1.90 -0.92
CA ARG A 18 4.26 2.20 -2.13
C ARG A 18 2.88 1.56 -2.04
N LEU A 19 1.86 2.25 -2.55
CA LEU A 19 0.47 1.75 -2.65
C LEU A 19 0.00 1.87 -4.11
N TRP A 20 -0.47 0.77 -4.69
CA TRP A 20 -1.05 0.73 -6.02
C TRP A 20 -2.28 -0.16 -6.07
N VAL A 21 -2.98 -0.07 -7.20
CA VAL A 21 -4.26 -0.73 -7.41
C VAL A 21 -4.17 -1.54 -8.69
N GLU A 22 -4.67 -2.77 -8.64
CA GLU A 22 -4.83 -3.62 -9.81
C GLU A 22 -6.29 -4.09 -9.90
N ALA A 23 -6.74 -4.40 -11.11
CA ALA A 23 -8.00 -5.09 -11.29
C ALA A 23 -7.92 -6.51 -10.70
N GLY A 24 -8.99 -6.95 -10.03
CA GLY A 24 -9.13 -8.35 -9.67
C GLY A 24 -9.23 -9.24 -10.91
N ARG A 25 -8.81 -10.50 -10.79
CA ARG A 25 -8.68 -11.43 -11.93
C ARG A 25 -10.00 -11.70 -12.65
N GLU A 26 -11.12 -11.70 -11.93
CA GLU A 26 -12.46 -11.91 -12.49
C GLU A 26 -13.40 -10.75 -12.17
N CYS A 27 -13.30 -10.18 -10.97
CA CYS A 27 -14.03 -8.99 -10.55
C CYS A 27 -13.34 -8.30 -9.37
N GLY A 28 -13.79 -7.08 -9.07
CA GLY A 28 -13.32 -6.32 -7.90
C GLY A 28 -11.96 -5.66 -8.07
N THR A 29 -11.40 -5.22 -6.95
CA THR A 29 -10.22 -4.36 -6.90
C THR A 29 -9.22 -4.91 -5.89
N ILE A 30 -7.96 -5.04 -6.29
CA ILE A 30 -6.88 -5.45 -5.39
C ILE A 30 -6.03 -4.22 -5.06
N PHE A 31 -5.95 -3.88 -3.77
CA PHE A 31 -5.00 -2.89 -3.26
C PHE A 31 -3.75 -3.61 -2.78
N ARG A 32 -2.59 -3.21 -3.29
CA ARG A 32 -1.30 -3.78 -2.88
C ARG A 32 -0.41 -2.68 -2.34
N PHE A 33 0.35 -3.03 -1.30
CA PHE A 33 1.37 -2.15 -0.77
C PHE A 33 2.62 -2.90 -0.36
N THR A 34 3.72 -2.17 -0.27
CA THR A 34 5.00 -2.64 0.26
C THR A 34 5.54 -1.58 1.21
N VAL A 35 6.23 -2.02 2.25
CA VAL A 35 7.07 -1.17 3.12
C VAL A 35 8.42 -1.88 3.32
N PRO A 36 9.54 -1.15 3.42
CA PRO A 36 10.80 -1.76 3.83
C PRO A 36 10.64 -2.43 5.20
N ILE A 37 11.26 -3.60 5.37
CA ILE A 37 11.45 -4.21 6.68
C ILE A 37 12.84 -3.81 7.19
N GLU A 38 12.94 -3.58 8.49
CA GLU A 38 14.24 -3.38 9.12
C GLU A 38 15.04 -4.67 9.02
N GLU A 39 16.26 -4.59 8.49
CA GLU A 39 17.19 -5.71 8.51
C GLU A 39 17.56 -5.98 9.97
N LYS A 40 17.34 -7.21 10.45
CA LYS A 40 17.86 -7.60 11.77
C LYS A 40 19.38 -7.61 11.68
N GLU A 41 20.05 -6.85 12.54
CA GLU A 41 21.48 -7.04 12.79
C GLU A 41 21.67 -8.45 13.40
N ASP A 42 22.47 -9.30 12.73
CA ASP A 42 22.89 -10.63 13.20
C ASP A 42 23.97 -10.54 14.29
#